data_AF-A0AAE9IP68-F1
#
_entry.id   AF-A0AAE9IP68-F1
#
_cell.length_a   1.000
_cell.length_b   1.000
_cell.length_c   1.000
_cell.angle_alpha   90.00
_cell.angle_beta   90.00
_cell.angle_gamma   90.00
#
_symmetry.space_group_name_H-M   'P 1'
#
loop_
_entity.id
_entity.type
_entity.pdbx_description
1 polymer ?
#
loop_
_entity_poly.entity_id
_entity_poly.type
_entity_poly.pdbx_seq_one_letter_code
_entity_poly.pdbx_strand_id
1 'polypeptide(L)'
;MGIEFLQMKKKRNGASISSSSSDEEVSLCLTPEPLHKMAPARLHGELSYLKLTPNALQYNGFPFLGPNSAVIPQTKNNMRDFVASDDLLRKCSRCSKDFYLNQDGTMAPQKCVYHHRKKFDHVKRSFVRTCCSAHPSTSSGGCMVEDYHVFNSAWEDTLWSFMPTPPAKNANDYRSKKVYGLDCELVHTMNGLEVARVSLVDMKGRVILDTFVLPQYEIVSLNTTFSGITEKDLSEAITFEACRLQLFQFINSETLLVGHSLESDLKALRLIHHNVIDTSVLFMSVDQRGEFKKLSLQNLAVIYLQKEIQTQKTGHSSVEDSMTCLELIALRHSTAVK
;
A
#
# COMPACT_ATOMS: atom_id res chain seq x y z
N MET A 1 30.68 19.49 -7.49
CA MET A 1 31.58 19.47 -8.66
C MET A 1 30.94 18.52 -9.67
N GLY A 2 29.98 18.92 -10.51
CA GLY A 2 30.00 20.03 -11.46
C GLY A 2 30.57 19.51 -12.78
N ILE A 3 29.77 18.78 -13.57
CA ILE A 3 30.18 18.33 -14.92
C ILE A 3 29.25 18.99 -15.94
N GLU A 4 29.86 19.82 -16.78
CA GLU A 4 29.27 20.63 -17.83
C GLU A 4 28.84 19.81 -19.05
N PHE A 5 27.74 20.24 -19.67
CA PHE A 5 27.26 19.80 -20.97
C PHE A 5 28.11 20.40 -22.10
N LEU A 6 28.71 19.56 -22.95
CA LEU A 6 29.35 19.97 -24.20
C LEU A 6 28.53 19.47 -25.41
N GLN A 7 27.91 20.42 -26.11
CA GLN A 7 27.31 20.24 -27.44
C GLN A 7 28.39 20.02 -28.50
N MET A 8 28.30 18.95 -29.28
CA MET A 8 29.12 18.76 -30.49
C MET A 8 28.35 19.14 -31.76
N LYS A 9 28.95 20.08 -32.51
CA LYS A 9 28.53 20.53 -33.84
C LYS A 9 28.85 19.46 -34.91
N LYS A 10 27.88 19.24 -35.80
CA LYS A 10 28.03 18.48 -37.06
C LYS A 10 29.08 19.10 -37.98
N LYS A 11 29.97 18.28 -38.55
CA LYS A 11 30.74 18.60 -39.76
C LYS A 11 30.68 17.40 -40.73
N ARG A 12 30.30 17.70 -41.98
CA ARG A 12 30.21 16.76 -43.12
C ARG A 12 31.50 16.77 -43.95
N ASN A 13 31.65 15.71 -44.77
CA ASN A 13 32.60 15.39 -45.86
C ASN A 13 33.46 14.17 -45.47
N GLY A 14 33.62 13.09 -46.22
CA GLY A 14 33.26 12.69 -47.59
C GLY A 14 34.33 11.71 -48.11
N ALA A 15 33.93 10.70 -48.90
CA ALA A 15 34.72 9.81 -49.80
C ALA A 15 35.20 8.40 -49.33
N SER A 16 34.41 7.39 -49.75
CA SER A 16 34.69 6.18 -50.60
C SER A 16 35.80 5.13 -50.34
N ILE A 17 35.29 3.88 -50.20
CA ILE A 17 35.65 2.55 -50.82
C ILE A 17 36.91 1.80 -50.33
N SER A 18 36.71 0.64 -49.68
CA SER A 18 37.03 -0.70 -50.23
C SER A 18 36.77 -1.83 -49.20
N SER A 19 36.62 -3.04 -49.72
CA SER A 19 36.07 -4.29 -49.16
C SER A 19 36.97 -5.08 -48.20
N SER A 20 36.39 -5.72 -47.19
CA SER A 20 36.65 -7.12 -46.83
C SER A 20 35.73 -7.60 -45.70
N SER A 21 35.46 -8.90 -45.69
CA SER A 21 34.59 -9.63 -44.77
C SER A 21 35.09 -9.60 -43.32
N SER A 22 34.16 -9.39 -42.39
CA SER A 22 34.25 -9.95 -41.05
C SER A 22 32.85 -10.03 -40.46
N ASP A 23 32.55 -11.18 -39.88
CA ASP A 23 31.34 -11.50 -39.14
C ASP A 23 30.96 -10.38 -38.17
N GLU A 24 29.88 -9.65 -38.47
CA GLU A 24 29.20 -8.87 -37.45
C GLU A 24 28.26 -9.82 -36.69
N GLU A 25 28.76 -10.34 -35.57
CA GLU A 25 27.91 -10.63 -34.42
C GLU A 25 27.12 -9.35 -34.14
N VAL A 26 25.90 -9.29 -34.65
CA VAL A 26 24.90 -8.35 -34.17
C VAL A 26 24.60 -8.77 -32.73
N SER A 27 25.41 -8.26 -31.81
CA SER A 27 25.02 -8.14 -30.41
C SER A 27 23.84 -7.19 -30.40
N LEU A 28 22.65 -7.74 -30.67
CA LEU A 28 21.39 -7.12 -30.37
C LEU A 28 21.45 -6.84 -28.87
N CYS A 29 21.81 -5.61 -28.53
CA CYS A 29 21.55 -5.05 -27.22
C CYS A 29 20.02 -4.99 -27.10
N LEU A 30 19.42 -6.15 -26.81
CA LEU A 30 17.99 -6.31 -26.60
C LEU A 30 17.70 -5.48 -25.36
N THR A 31 17.22 -4.25 -25.57
CA THR A 31 16.62 -3.48 -24.50
C THR A 31 15.56 -4.38 -23.85
N PRO A 32 15.65 -4.66 -22.54
CA PRO A 32 14.69 -5.54 -21.88
C PRO A 32 13.27 -5.09 -22.21
N GLU A 33 12.42 -6.05 -22.61
CA GLU A 33 11.01 -5.74 -22.90
C GLU A 33 10.38 -5.03 -21.68
N PRO A 34 9.66 -3.91 -21.85
CA PRO A 34 9.00 -3.27 -20.73
C PRO A 34 7.99 -4.22 -20.05
N LEU A 35 7.98 -4.25 -18.71
CA LEU A 35 7.12 -5.17 -17.93
C LEU A 35 5.63 -5.11 -18.34
N HIS A 36 5.11 -3.94 -18.65
CA HIS A 36 3.71 -3.75 -19.05
C HIS A 36 3.36 -4.40 -20.41
N LYS A 37 4.35 -4.74 -21.24
CA LYS A 37 4.13 -5.42 -22.52
C LYS A 37 4.22 -6.94 -22.41
N MET A 38 4.85 -7.45 -21.34
CA MET A 38 5.05 -8.87 -21.13
C MET A 38 3.73 -9.64 -20.99
N ALA A 39 3.73 -10.88 -21.46
CA ALA A 39 2.65 -11.83 -21.18
C ALA A 39 2.59 -12.14 -19.66
N PRO A 40 1.40 -12.38 -19.08
CA PRO A 40 1.23 -12.50 -17.62
C PRO A 40 2.17 -13.52 -16.95
N ALA A 41 2.32 -14.71 -17.53
CA ALA A 41 3.19 -15.75 -16.97
C ALA A 41 4.67 -15.35 -16.96
N ARG A 42 5.13 -14.64 -18.01
CA ARG A 42 6.50 -14.12 -18.09
C ARG A 42 6.69 -13.02 -17.05
N LEU A 43 5.78 -12.05 -16.99
CA LEU A 43 5.80 -10.96 -16.01
C LEU A 43 5.88 -11.49 -14.57
N HIS A 44 5.06 -12.50 -14.24
CA HIS A 44 5.07 -13.13 -12.93
C HIS A 44 6.41 -13.80 -12.61
N GLY A 45 6.98 -14.53 -13.57
CA GLY A 45 8.30 -15.14 -13.42
C GLY A 45 9.39 -14.09 -13.19
N GLU A 46 9.41 -13.02 -13.98
CA GLU A 46 10.39 -11.93 -13.88
C GLU A 46 10.33 -11.19 -12.54
N LEU A 47 9.15 -11.08 -11.92
CA LEU A 47 8.99 -10.38 -10.64
C LEU A 47 9.07 -11.30 -9.42
N SER A 48 9.09 -12.62 -9.61
CA SER A 48 9.03 -13.59 -8.50
C SER A 48 10.19 -13.47 -7.51
N TYR A 49 11.37 -13.01 -7.94
CA TYR A 49 12.54 -12.82 -7.06
C TYR A 49 12.35 -11.66 -6.05
N LEU A 50 11.38 -10.77 -6.27
CA LEU A 50 11.05 -9.67 -5.37
C LEU A 50 10.02 -10.05 -4.30
N LYS A 51 9.45 -11.26 -4.39
CA LYS A 51 8.49 -11.77 -3.42
C LYS A 51 9.13 -11.82 -2.02
N LEU A 52 8.37 -11.42 -1.02
CA LEU A 52 8.79 -11.55 0.38
C LEU A 52 8.97 -13.02 0.76
N THR A 53 10.06 -13.31 1.46
CA THR A 53 10.30 -14.63 2.05
C THR A 53 9.34 -14.86 3.23
N PRO A 54 9.08 -16.11 3.65
CA PRO A 54 8.28 -16.40 4.83
C PRO A 54 8.76 -15.65 6.09
N ASN A 55 10.07 -15.56 6.29
CA ASN A 55 10.66 -14.82 7.40
C ASN A 55 10.38 -13.31 7.29
N ALA A 56 10.43 -12.74 6.09
CA ALA A 56 10.10 -11.34 5.88
C ALA A 56 8.62 -11.06 6.12
N LEU A 57 7.72 -11.94 5.68
CA LEU A 57 6.29 -11.87 5.99
C LEU A 57 6.05 -11.90 7.50
N GLN A 58 6.72 -12.80 8.21
CA GLN A 58 6.63 -12.90 9.67
C GLN A 58 7.15 -11.65 10.36
N TYR A 59 8.33 -11.17 9.99
CA TYR A 59 8.95 -9.97 10.59
C TYR A 59 8.11 -8.71 10.38
N ASN A 60 7.34 -8.64 9.30
CA ASN A 60 6.49 -7.50 8.97
C ASN A 60 5.02 -7.68 9.38
N GLY A 61 4.68 -8.73 10.14
CA GLY A 61 3.35 -8.89 10.73
C GLY A 61 2.23 -9.21 9.73
N PHE A 62 2.55 -9.90 8.64
CA PHE A 62 1.55 -10.41 7.69
C PHE A 62 0.71 -11.54 8.31
N PRO A 63 -0.57 -11.70 7.93
CA PRO A 63 -1.41 -12.78 8.46
C PRO A 63 -0.93 -14.19 8.03
N PHE A 64 -0.98 -15.13 8.98
CA PHE A 64 -0.74 -16.56 8.75
C PHE A 64 -1.94 -17.39 9.17
N LEU A 65 -2.08 -18.57 8.56
CA LEU A 65 -3.06 -19.55 8.99
C LEU A 65 -2.58 -20.20 10.29
N GLY A 66 -3.34 -20.04 11.36
CA GLY A 66 -3.15 -20.78 12.61
C GLY A 66 -3.99 -22.06 12.67
N PRO A 67 -3.90 -22.81 13.77
CA PRO A 67 -4.69 -24.03 13.98
C PRO A 67 -6.21 -23.79 13.99
N ASN A 68 -6.64 -22.66 14.58
CA ASN A 68 -8.05 -22.35 14.80
C ASN A 68 -8.49 -21.01 14.17
N SER A 69 -7.61 -20.00 14.19
CA SER A 69 -7.85 -18.66 13.68
C SER A 69 -6.58 -18.11 13.01
N ALA A 70 -6.65 -16.93 12.40
CA ALA A 70 -5.45 -16.29 11.88
C ALA A 70 -4.47 -15.94 12.99
N VAL A 71 -3.18 -16.11 12.70
CA VAL A 71 -2.08 -15.68 13.57
C VAL A 71 -1.41 -14.47 12.92
N ILE A 72 -1.33 -13.37 13.67
CA ILE A 72 -0.61 -12.16 13.27
C ILE A 72 0.69 -12.09 14.08
N PRO A 73 1.86 -12.29 13.44
CA PRO A 73 3.14 -12.16 14.11
C PRO A 73 3.30 -10.77 14.74
N GLN A 74 3.69 -10.76 16.01
CA GLN A 74 3.84 -9.54 16.79
C GLN A 74 5.12 -8.79 16.37
N THR A 75 4.97 -7.49 16.18
CA THR A 75 5.98 -6.51 15.80
C THR A 75 5.83 -5.29 16.72
N LYS A 76 6.82 -4.41 16.73
CA LYS A 76 6.74 -3.15 17.51
C LYS A 76 5.53 -2.28 17.14
N ASN A 77 4.97 -2.44 15.93
CA ASN A 77 3.92 -1.57 15.39
C ASN A 77 2.50 -2.16 15.48
N ASN A 78 2.32 -3.45 15.79
CA ASN A 78 1.02 -4.13 15.80
C ASN A 78 0.67 -4.83 17.13
N MET A 79 1.40 -4.54 18.22
CA MET A 79 1.19 -5.18 19.54
C MET A 79 -0.24 -5.08 20.07
N ARG A 80 -1.00 -4.09 19.62
CA ARG A 80 -2.39 -3.86 20.01
C ARG A 80 -3.32 -3.77 18.80
N ASP A 81 -2.97 -4.39 17.67
CA ASP A 81 -3.88 -4.47 16.52
C ASP A 81 -5.13 -5.28 16.86
N PHE A 82 -4.97 -6.33 17.67
CA PHE A 82 -6.05 -7.20 18.13
C PHE A 82 -6.01 -7.28 19.66
N VAL A 83 -7.13 -7.00 20.32
CA VAL A 83 -7.23 -6.97 21.79
C VAL A 83 -8.37 -7.88 22.26
N ALA A 84 -8.22 -8.41 23.48
CA ALA A 84 -9.25 -9.25 24.10
C ALA A 84 -10.58 -8.51 24.22
N SER A 85 -11.69 -9.25 24.23
CA SER A 85 -13.05 -8.70 24.27
C SER A 85 -13.38 -7.93 25.55
N ASP A 86 -12.64 -8.18 26.64
CA ASP A 86 -12.74 -7.46 27.91
C ASP A 86 -11.78 -6.26 28.02
N ASP A 87 -10.85 -6.08 27.08
CA ASP A 87 -9.98 -4.92 27.00
C ASP A 87 -10.76 -3.77 26.36
N LEU A 88 -11.33 -2.89 27.20
CA LEU A 88 -12.07 -1.70 26.76
C LEU A 88 -11.19 -0.45 26.60
N LEU A 89 -9.89 -0.53 26.91
CA LEU A 89 -8.98 0.61 26.85
C LEU A 89 -8.52 0.85 25.40
N ARG A 90 -8.71 2.08 24.92
CA ARG A 90 -8.31 2.52 23.58
C ARG A 90 -7.41 3.74 23.66
N LYS A 91 -6.51 3.86 22.69
CA LYS A 91 -5.69 5.04 22.46
C LYS A 91 -6.11 5.71 21.16
N CYS A 92 -6.46 6.98 21.23
CA CYS A 92 -6.94 7.72 20.08
C CYS A 92 -5.83 7.89 19.03
N SER A 93 -6.03 7.41 17.80
CA SER A 93 -5.07 7.49 16.69
C SER A 93 -4.79 8.93 16.20
N ARG A 94 -5.65 9.88 16.60
CA ARG A 94 -5.59 11.31 16.29
C ARG A 94 -4.90 12.11 17.40
N CYS A 95 -5.54 12.23 18.56
CA CYS A 95 -5.05 13.07 19.67
C CYS A 95 -4.13 12.34 20.66
N SER A 96 -3.95 11.02 20.50
CA SER A 96 -3.12 10.17 21.38
C SER A 96 -3.59 10.06 22.84
N LYS A 97 -4.78 10.58 23.19
CA LYS A 97 -5.38 10.38 24.51
C LYS A 97 -5.94 8.97 24.65
N ASP A 98 -5.84 8.42 25.84
CA ASP A 98 -6.49 7.17 26.20
C ASP A 98 -7.95 7.43 26.60
N PHE A 99 -8.82 6.48 26.27
CA PHE A 99 -10.25 6.51 26.59
C PHE A 99 -10.79 5.08 26.68
N TYR A 100 -11.99 4.92 27.25
CA TYR A 100 -12.63 3.63 27.45
C TYR A 100 -13.88 3.51 26.59
N LEU A 101 -14.08 2.32 26.02
CA LEU A 101 -15.36 1.93 25.44
C LEU A 101 -16.35 1.55 26.55
N ASN A 102 -17.64 1.57 26.23
CA ASN A 102 -18.71 1.03 27.06
C ASN A 102 -18.58 -0.50 27.14
N GLN A 103 -19.28 -1.13 28.10
CA GLN A 103 -19.25 -2.59 28.28
C GLN A 103 -19.78 -3.38 27.07
N ASP A 104 -20.62 -2.76 26.26
CA ASP A 104 -21.16 -3.32 25.01
C ASP A 104 -20.26 -3.03 23.79
N GLY A 105 -19.08 -2.42 24.00
CA GLY A 105 -18.13 -2.04 22.95
C GLY A 105 -18.46 -0.74 22.23
N THR A 106 -19.56 -0.07 22.57
CA THR A 106 -19.92 1.24 21.99
C THR A 106 -19.11 2.38 22.62
N MET A 107 -19.21 3.59 22.08
CA MET A 107 -18.62 4.78 22.70
C MET A 107 -19.59 5.97 22.64
N ALA A 108 -19.61 6.75 23.71
CA ALA A 108 -20.33 8.02 23.73
C ALA A 108 -19.54 9.11 22.97
N PRO A 109 -20.22 10.10 22.38
CA PRO A 109 -19.56 11.24 21.77
C PRO A 109 -18.63 11.93 22.78
N GLN A 110 -17.37 12.09 22.42
CA GLN A 110 -16.37 12.81 23.18
C GLN A 110 -15.46 13.59 22.22
N LYS A 111 -15.51 14.92 22.32
CA LYS A 111 -14.75 15.82 21.44
C LYS A 111 -13.26 15.45 21.37
N CYS A 112 -12.81 15.13 20.17
CA CYS A 112 -11.42 14.90 19.81
C CYS A 112 -10.83 16.15 19.16
N VAL A 113 -9.88 16.79 19.84
CA VAL A 113 -9.18 17.97 19.31
C VAL A 113 -7.75 17.59 18.96
N TYR A 114 -7.36 17.73 17.69
CA TYR A 114 -6.07 17.23 17.21
C TYR A 114 -5.52 18.04 16.02
N HIS A 115 -4.25 17.80 15.70
CA HIS A 115 -3.66 18.19 14.42
C HIS A 115 -3.41 16.95 13.57
N HIS A 116 -3.48 17.07 12.24
CA HIS A 116 -2.94 16.05 11.36
C HIS A 116 -1.45 15.80 11.69
N ARG A 117 -1.01 14.55 11.48
CA ARG A 117 0.41 14.18 11.64
C ARG A 117 1.26 15.06 10.74
N LYS A 118 2.37 15.57 11.28
CA LYS A 118 3.31 16.39 10.52
C LYS A 118 3.88 15.56 9.36
N LYS A 119 3.88 16.13 8.16
CA LYS A 119 4.51 15.54 6.96
C LYS A 119 5.82 16.26 6.69
N PHE A 120 6.81 15.55 6.13
CA PHE A 120 8.04 16.18 5.67
C PHE A 120 7.81 16.76 4.28
N ASP A 121 8.02 18.06 4.13
CA ASP A 121 7.94 18.76 2.86
C ASP A 121 9.34 18.78 2.24
N HIS A 122 9.49 18.13 1.08
CA HIS A 122 10.78 18.00 0.39
C HIS A 122 11.24 19.32 -0.24
N VAL A 123 10.32 20.21 -0.60
CA VAL A 123 10.64 21.54 -1.17
C VAL A 123 11.15 22.47 -0.08
N LYS A 124 10.46 22.50 1.07
CA LYS A 124 10.84 23.34 2.23
C LYS A 124 11.86 22.69 3.15
N ARG A 125 12.24 21.42 2.89
CA ARG A 125 13.14 20.59 3.70
C ARG A 125 12.81 20.63 5.20
N SER A 126 11.54 20.67 5.55
CA SER A 126 11.06 20.85 6.92
C SER A 126 9.75 20.10 7.14
N PHE A 127 9.42 19.82 8.41
CA PHE A 127 8.11 19.29 8.74
C PHE A 127 7.06 20.40 8.63
N VAL A 128 5.89 20.06 8.09
CA VAL A 128 4.74 20.96 7.97
C VAL A 128 3.48 20.26 8.48
N ARG A 129 2.50 21.06 8.93
CA ARG A 129 1.15 20.56 9.21
C ARG A 129 0.31 20.75 7.96
N THR A 130 -0.49 19.74 7.62
CA THR A 130 -1.42 19.83 6.48
C THR A 130 -2.80 20.37 6.87
N CYS A 131 -3.15 20.37 8.16
CA CYS A 131 -4.46 20.86 8.61
C CYS A 131 -4.55 22.39 8.78
N CYS A 132 -3.43 23.06 9.05
CA CYS A 132 -3.41 24.47 9.43
C CYS A 132 -2.02 25.06 9.22
N SER A 133 -1.92 26.39 9.22
CA SER A 133 -0.63 27.12 9.07
C SER A 133 0.21 27.17 10.36
N ALA A 134 -0.25 26.59 11.47
CA ALA A 134 0.53 26.55 12.70
C ALA A 134 1.83 25.73 12.52
N HIS A 135 2.92 26.24 13.08
CA HIS A 135 4.22 25.57 13.02
C HIS A 135 4.15 24.20 13.75
N PRO A 136 4.83 23.13 13.28
CA PRO A 136 4.75 21.82 13.92
C PRO A 136 5.27 21.75 15.35
N SER A 137 6.12 22.69 15.76
CA SER A 137 6.62 22.81 17.14
C SER A 137 5.68 23.58 18.07
N THR A 138 4.66 24.26 17.53
CA THR A 138 3.69 24.99 18.34
C THR A 138 2.82 23.97 19.10
N SER A 139 2.84 24.05 20.43
CA SER A 139 2.03 23.26 21.35
C SER A 139 0.61 23.83 21.52
N SER A 140 0.05 24.42 20.46
CA SER A 140 -1.34 24.87 20.48
C SER A 140 -2.26 23.66 20.64
N GLY A 141 -3.45 23.88 21.20
CA GLY A 141 -4.56 22.93 21.05
C GLY A 141 -4.77 22.61 19.57
N GLY A 142 -5.24 21.40 19.28
CA GLY A 142 -5.46 20.93 17.90
C GLY A 142 -6.31 21.88 17.03
N CYS A 143 -6.07 21.82 15.72
CA CYS A 143 -6.76 22.61 14.68
C CYS A 143 -8.10 21.98 14.26
N MET A 144 -8.23 20.66 14.38
CA MET A 144 -9.40 19.88 13.98
C MET A 144 -10.18 19.49 15.23
N VAL A 145 -11.51 19.47 15.10
CA VAL A 145 -12.43 19.04 16.14
C VAL A 145 -13.40 18.05 15.53
N GLU A 146 -13.49 16.87 16.14
CA GLU A 146 -14.40 15.79 15.76
C GLU A 146 -15.17 15.33 17.01
N ASP A 147 -16.37 14.79 16.84
CA ASP A 147 -17.21 14.39 17.98
C ASP A 147 -16.78 13.08 18.64
N TYR A 148 -15.89 12.32 17.99
CA TYR A 148 -15.43 11.02 18.47
C TYR A 148 -13.91 10.90 18.41
N HIS A 149 -13.34 10.22 19.41
CA HIS A 149 -12.02 9.61 19.29
C HIS A 149 -12.07 8.41 18.35
N VAL A 150 -10.98 8.14 17.65
CA VAL A 150 -10.88 6.99 16.73
C VAL A 150 -9.68 6.13 17.12
N PHE A 151 -9.73 4.84 16.82
CA PHE A 151 -8.69 3.88 17.18
C PHE A 151 -8.49 2.87 16.05
N ASN A 152 -7.39 2.12 16.12
CA ASN A 152 -7.04 1.13 15.10
C ASN A 152 -7.25 -0.32 15.56
N SER A 153 -7.26 -0.54 16.88
CA SER A 153 -7.37 -1.87 17.49
C SER A 153 -8.74 -2.50 17.21
N ALA A 154 -8.73 -3.73 16.71
CA ALA A 154 -9.89 -4.59 16.58
C ALA A 154 -9.97 -5.59 17.74
N TRP A 155 -11.12 -6.24 17.91
CA TRP A 155 -11.31 -7.36 18.82
C TRP A 155 -10.61 -8.61 18.29
N GLU A 156 -10.06 -9.42 19.19
CA GLU A 156 -9.38 -10.67 18.87
C GLU A 156 -10.29 -11.67 18.14
N ASP A 157 -11.61 -11.63 18.42
CA ASP A 157 -12.62 -12.42 17.71
C ASP A 157 -12.61 -12.21 16.20
N THR A 158 -12.14 -11.04 15.74
CA THR A 158 -11.96 -10.73 14.31
C THR A 158 -11.03 -11.72 13.63
N LEU A 159 -10.03 -12.29 14.34
CA LEU A 159 -9.07 -13.25 13.80
C LEU A 159 -9.73 -14.54 13.28
N TRP A 160 -10.91 -14.90 13.77
CA TRP A 160 -11.68 -16.06 13.30
C TRP A 160 -12.33 -15.85 11.93
N SER A 161 -12.50 -14.60 11.51
CA SER A 161 -13.13 -14.26 10.23
C SER A 161 -12.13 -14.14 9.07
N PHE A 162 -10.84 -14.31 9.36
CA PHE A 162 -9.78 -14.34 8.35
C PHE A 162 -9.87 -15.61 7.53
N MET A 163 -9.59 -15.50 6.23
CA MET A 163 -9.56 -16.64 5.34
C MET A 163 -8.39 -16.59 4.37
N PRO A 164 -7.80 -17.74 3.99
CA PRO A 164 -6.81 -17.77 2.93
C PRO A 164 -7.44 -17.43 1.59
N THR A 165 -6.68 -16.75 0.72
CA THR A 165 -7.05 -16.65 -0.69
C THR A 165 -7.20 -18.07 -1.28
N PRO A 166 -8.20 -18.31 -2.14
CA PRO A 166 -8.50 -19.66 -2.62
C PRO A 166 -7.30 -20.26 -3.37
N PRO A 167 -7.09 -21.58 -3.29
CA PRO A 167 -6.08 -22.23 -4.11
C PRO A 167 -6.40 -22.11 -5.60
N ALA A 168 -5.39 -22.36 -6.44
CA ALA A 168 -5.62 -22.55 -7.87
C ALA A 168 -6.54 -23.78 -8.08
N LYS A 169 -7.55 -23.63 -8.95
CA LYS A 169 -8.49 -24.71 -9.26
C LYS A 169 -7.83 -25.86 -10.03
N ASN A 170 -6.85 -25.53 -10.86
CA ASN A 170 -6.03 -26.45 -11.65
C ASN A 170 -4.79 -25.70 -12.17
N ALA A 171 -3.89 -26.39 -12.87
CA ALA A 171 -2.66 -25.81 -13.40
C ALA A 171 -2.86 -24.66 -14.42
N ASN A 172 -4.04 -24.56 -15.02
CA ASN A 172 -4.40 -23.55 -16.03
C ASN A 172 -5.41 -22.52 -15.48
N ASP A 173 -5.51 -22.37 -14.16
CA ASP A 173 -6.37 -21.36 -13.54
C ASP A 173 -5.98 -19.97 -14.03
N TYR A 174 -6.93 -19.24 -14.62
CA TYR A 174 -6.68 -17.93 -15.24
C TYR A 174 -6.23 -16.85 -14.24
N ARG A 175 -6.45 -17.08 -12.93
CA ARG A 175 -6.03 -16.20 -11.84
C ARG A 175 -4.57 -16.41 -11.45
N SER A 176 -4.03 -17.60 -11.73
CA SER A 176 -2.64 -17.94 -11.44
C SER A 176 -1.66 -17.13 -12.30
N LYS A 177 -0.47 -16.87 -11.74
CA LYS A 177 0.62 -16.15 -12.42
C LYS A 177 0.21 -14.77 -12.93
N LYS A 178 -0.77 -14.14 -12.27
CA LYS A 178 -1.12 -12.73 -12.47
C LYS A 178 -0.32 -11.88 -11.49
N VAL A 179 -0.07 -10.63 -11.87
CA VAL A 179 0.55 -9.62 -11.01
C VAL A 179 -0.41 -8.44 -10.94
N TYR A 180 -0.82 -8.07 -9.75
CA TYR A 180 -1.74 -6.96 -9.52
C TYR A 180 -1.22 -6.03 -8.42
N GLY A 181 -1.42 -4.73 -8.62
CA GLY A 181 -1.35 -3.73 -7.55
C GLY A 181 -2.64 -3.79 -6.74
N LEU A 182 -2.53 -3.80 -5.41
CA LEU A 182 -3.65 -3.79 -4.48
C LEU A 182 -3.45 -2.68 -3.45
N ASP A 183 -4.51 -1.92 -3.20
CA ASP A 183 -4.59 -0.92 -2.15
C ASP A 183 -6.03 -0.76 -1.68
N CYS A 184 -6.21 -0.47 -0.39
CA CYS A 184 -7.51 -0.28 0.23
C CYS A 184 -7.61 1.09 0.92
N GLU A 185 -8.75 1.76 0.74
CA GLU A 185 -9.11 2.90 1.58
C GLU A 185 -9.84 2.40 2.82
N LEU A 186 -9.40 2.88 3.99
CA LEU A 186 -9.89 2.42 5.29
C LEU A 186 -10.66 3.53 6.03
N VAL A 187 -11.67 3.13 6.79
CA VAL A 187 -12.44 3.98 7.70
C VAL A 187 -12.29 3.52 9.14
N HIS A 188 -12.61 4.39 10.10
CA HIS A 188 -12.66 4.03 11.50
C HIS A 188 -14.06 3.56 11.90
N THR A 189 -14.14 2.42 12.56
CA THR A 189 -15.37 1.79 13.06
C THR A 189 -15.26 1.50 14.56
N MET A 190 -16.34 0.99 15.15
CA MET A 190 -16.36 0.47 16.52
C MET A 190 -15.43 -0.75 16.73
N ASN A 191 -14.83 -1.29 15.66
CA ASN A 191 -13.88 -2.38 15.71
C ASN A 191 -12.53 -2.03 15.04
N GLY A 192 -12.11 -0.76 15.14
CA GLY A 192 -10.83 -0.32 14.62
C GLY A 192 -10.90 0.16 13.16
N LEU A 193 -9.90 -0.20 12.35
CA LEU A 193 -9.87 0.15 10.93
C LEU A 193 -10.52 -0.95 10.08
N GLU A 194 -11.49 -0.57 9.25
CA GLU A 194 -12.13 -1.48 8.28
C GLU A 194 -12.09 -0.92 6.87
N VAL A 195 -12.11 -1.81 5.89
CA VAL A 195 -12.06 -1.47 4.47
C VAL A 195 -13.37 -0.81 4.01
N ALA A 196 -13.24 0.28 3.25
CA ALA A 196 -14.36 0.97 2.62
C ALA A 196 -14.22 1.09 1.10
N ARG A 197 -13.03 0.85 0.54
CA ARG A 197 -12.81 0.71 -0.90
C ARG A 197 -11.65 -0.21 -1.16
N VAL A 198 -11.76 -1.02 -2.21
CA VAL A 198 -10.68 -1.91 -2.68
C VAL A 198 -10.43 -1.62 -4.14
N SER A 199 -9.16 -1.39 -4.49
CA SER A 199 -8.74 -1.27 -5.88
C SER A 199 -7.70 -2.32 -6.24
N LEU A 200 -7.89 -2.95 -7.40
CA LEU A 200 -6.99 -3.92 -8.01
C LEU A 200 -6.64 -3.43 -9.41
N VAL A 201 -5.36 -3.25 -9.69
CA VAL A 201 -4.88 -2.75 -10.99
C VAL A 201 -3.83 -3.68 -11.57
N ASP A 202 -3.75 -3.77 -12.89
CA ASP A 202 -2.71 -4.55 -13.56
C ASP A 202 -1.51 -3.71 -13.99
N MET A 203 -0.46 -4.38 -14.46
CA MET A 203 0.79 -3.75 -14.88
C MET A 203 0.66 -2.86 -16.12
N LYS A 204 -0.49 -2.89 -16.79
CA LYS A 204 -0.82 -2.05 -17.95
C LYS A 204 -1.56 -0.78 -17.54
N GLY A 205 -1.85 -0.60 -16.25
CA GLY A 205 -2.67 0.52 -15.78
C GLY A 205 -4.17 0.27 -15.87
N ARG A 206 -4.62 -0.96 -16.16
CA ARG A 206 -6.05 -1.27 -16.23
C ARG A 206 -6.57 -1.53 -14.83
N VAL A 207 -7.67 -0.87 -14.48
CA VAL A 207 -8.44 -1.13 -13.27
C VAL A 207 -9.21 -2.44 -13.47
N ILE A 208 -8.89 -3.43 -12.66
CA ILE A 208 -9.49 -4.78 -12.69
C ILE A 208 -10.67 -4.86 -11.73
N LEU A 209 -10.53 -4.25 -10.56
CA LEU A 209 -11.56 -4.10 -9.55
C LEU A 209 -11.41 -2.70 -8.94
N ASP A 210 -12.51 -1.99 -8.75
CA ASP A 210 -12.55 -0.77 -7.96
C ASP A 210 -13.95 -0.65 -7.37
N THR A 211 -14.07 -0.87 -6.07
CA THR A 211 -15.38 -1.10 -5.45
C THR A 211 -15.42 -0.60 -4.02
N PHE A 212 -16.50 0.11 -3.69
CA PHE A 212 -16.80 0.54 -2.33
C PHE A 212 -17.40 -0.61 -1.51
N VAL A 213 -17.02 -0.64 -0.24
CA VAL A 213 -17.33 -1.74 0.69
C VAL A 213 -18.01 -1.17 1.91
N LEU A 214 -19.10 -1.80 2.33
CA LEU A 214 -19.73 -1.53 3.63
C LEU A 214 -18.91 -2.23 4.73
N PRO A 215 -18.34 -1.47 5.69
CA PRO A 215 -17.73 -2.05 6.88
C PRO A 215 -18.74 -2.90 7.67
N GLN A 216 -18.25 -3.86 8.45
CA GLN A 216 -19.13 -4.74 9.21
C GLN A 216 -19.57 -4.11 10.54
N TYR A 217 -18.77 -3.19 11.07
CA TYR A 217 -19.08 -2.46 12.28
C TYR A 217 -19.48 -1.03 11.96
N GLU A 218 -20.23 -0.43 12.90
CA GLU A 218 -20.67 0.96 12.80
C GLU A 218 -19.49 1.91 12.58
N ILE A 219 -19.61 2.78 11.57
CA ILE A 219 -18.59 3.75 11.21
C ILE A 219 -18.60 4.90 12.22
N VAL A 220 -17.45 5.12 12.84
CA VAL A 220 -17.19 6.26 13.74
C VAL A 220 -16.67 7.46 12.96
N SER A 221 -15.87 7.21 11.91
CA SER A 221 -15.38 8.28 11.05
C SER A 221 -14.94 7.75 9.69
N LEU A 222 -15.47 8.37 8.62
CA LEU A 222 -15.07 8.09 7.24
C LEU A 222 -13.62 8.42 6.94
N ASN A 223 -12.97 9.28 7.76
CA ASN A 223 -11.59 9.70 7.55
C ASN A 223 -11.36 10.31 6.15
N THR A 224 -12.37 10.96 5.57
CA THR A 224 -12.44 11.40 4.15
C THR A 224 -11.22 12.16 3.66
N THR A 225 -10.59 12.99 4.52
CA THR A 225 -9.37 13.71 4.16
C THR A 225 -8.20 12.80 3.75
N PHE A 226 -8.22 11.54 4.18
CA PHE A 226 -7.25 10.53 3.83
C PHE A 226 -7.85 9.45 2.94
N SER A 227 -9.02 8.90 3.30
CA SER A 227 -9.64 7.77 2.59
C SER A 227 -10.34 8.17 1.28
N GLY A 228 -10.71 9.45 1.14
CA GLY A 228 -11.56 9.95 0.07
C GLY A 228 -12.99 9.43 0.04
N ILE A 229 -13.40 8.66 1.05
CA ILE A 229 -14.74 8.05 1.13
C ILE A 229 -15.75 9.08 1.61
N THR A 230 -16.90 9.12 0.92
CA THR A 230 -18.07 9.91 1.29
C THR A 230 -19.27 9.03 1.62
N GLU A 231 -20.26 9.58 2.32
CA GLU A 231 -21.53 8.89 2.59
C GLU A 231 -22.24 8.42 1.30
N LYS A 232 -22.08 9.19 0.21
CA LYS A 232 -22.63 8.82 -1.10
C LYS A 232 -21.99 7.55 -1.63
N ASP A 233 -20.67 7.42 -1.50
CA ASP A 233 -19.94 6.22 -1.96
C ASP A 233 -20.42 4.98 -1.21
N LEU A 234 -20.71 5.11 0.09
CA LEU A 234 -21.25 4.01 0.90
C LEU A 234 -22.69 3.63 0.54
N SER A 235 -23.48 4.55 -0.02
CA SER A 235 -24.84 4.23 -0.46
C SER A 235 -24.89 3.24 -1.64
N GLU A 236 -23.80 3.15 -2.41
CA GLU A 236 -23.64 2.24 -3.55
C GLU A 236 -22.70 1.06 -3.23
N ALA A 237 -22.21 0.97 -1.98
CA ALA A 237 -21.23 0.00 -1.57
C ALA A 237 -21.81 -1.42 -1.43
N ILE A 238 -20.98 -2.43 -1.71
CA ILE A 238 -21.33 -3.83 -1.52
C ILE A 238 -20.95 -4.30 -0.12
N THR A 239 -21.54 -5.40 0.35
CA THR A 239 -21.13 -6.03 1.62
C THR A 239 -19.67 -6.47 1.58
N PHE A 240 -19.01 -6.46 2.75
CA PHE A 240 -17.66 -7.00 2.93
C PHE A 240 -17.47 -8.42 2.36
N GLU A 241 -18.41 -9.33 2.59
CA GLU A 241 -18.39 -10.70 2.04
C GLU A 241 -18.40 -10.71 0.52
N ALA A 242 -19.31 -9.94 -0.10
CA ALA A 242 -19.39 -9.82 -1.55
C ALA A 242 -18.09 -9.25 -2.14
N CYS A 243 -17.46 -8.29 -1.47
CA CYS A 243 -16.16 -7.75 -1.89
C CYS A 243 -15.08 -8.84 -1.93
N ARG A 244 -14.95 -9.66 -0.88
CA ARG A 244 -13.99 -10.78 -0.87
C ARG A 244 -14.28 -11.77 -2.00
N LEU A 245 -15.55 -12.10 -2.21
CA LEU A 245 -15.96 -13.01 -3.29
C LEU A 245 -15.64 -12.43 -4.68
N GLN A 246 -15.85 -11.13 -4.91
CA GLN A 246 -15.44 -10.47 -6.14
C GLN A 246 -13.92 -10.50 -6.33
N LEU A 247 -13.15 -10.19 -5.28
CA LEU A 247 -11.69 -10.24 -5.33
C LEU A 247 -11.19 -11.64 -5.73
N PHE A 248 -11.79 -12.70 -5.19
CA PHE A 248 -11.46 -14.10 -5.51
C PHE A 248 -11.78 -14.53 -6.94
N GLN A 249 -12.57 -13.75 -7.69
CA GLN A 249 -12.75 -13.98 -9.13
C GLN A 249 -11.48 -13.62 -9.91
N PHE A 250 -10.63 -12.75 -9.36
CA PHE A 250 -9.41 -12.27 -10.00
C PHE A 250 -8.14 -12.83 -9.40
N ILE A 251 -8.15 -13.15 -8.09
CA ILE A 251 -6.97 -13.60 -7.35
C ILE A 251 -7.14 -15.02 -6.80
N ASN A 252 -6.02 -15.72 -6.68
CA ASN A 252 -5.88 -16.98 -5.95
C ASN A 252 -4.54 -16.97 -5.17
N SER A 253 -4.20 -18.07 -4.49
CA SER A 253 -2.96 -18.19 -3.72
C SER A 253 -1.67 -18.06 -4.55
N GLU A 254 -1.74 -18.20 -5.89
CA GLU A 254 -0.60 -18.10 -6.81
C GLU A 254 -0.45 -16.72 -7.45
N THR A 255 -1.51 -15.90 -7.43
CA THR A 255 -1.47 -14.49 -7.84
C THR A 255 -0.42 -13.74 -7.03
N LEU A 256 0.33 -12.83 -7.66
CA LEU A 256 1.34 -12.00 -7.02
C LEU A 256 0.73 -10.62 -6.75
N LEU A 257 0.54 -10.29 -5.46
CA LEU A 257 0.03 -9.00 -5.04
C LEU A 257 1.17 -8.03 -4.74
N VAL A 258 1.07 -6.82 -5.26
CA VAL A 258 2.03 -5.74 -5.07
C VAL A 258 1.34 -4.60 -4.34
N GLY A 259 1.97 -4.05 -3.31
CA GLY A 259 1.41 -2.90 -2.59
C GLY A 259 2.43 -2.20 -1.70
N HIS A 260 1.94 -1.37 -0.78
CA HIS A 260 2.76 -0.62 0.16
C HIS A 260 2.27 -0.80 1.60
N SER A 261 3.03 -1.53 2.42
CA SER A 261 2.57 -1.92 3.76
C SER A 261 1.30 -2.77 3.71
N LEU A 262 1.28 -3.70 2.75
CA LEU A 262 0.15 -4.53 2.36
C LEU A 262 -0.32 -5.45 3.51
N GLU A 263 0.47 -5.58 4.59
CA GLU A 263 0.00 -6.21 5.82
C GLU A 263 -1.25 -5.52 6.38
N SER A 264 -1.38 -4.20 6.20
CA SER A 264 -2.52 -3.42 6.67
C SER A 264 -3.76 -3.72 5.84
N ASP A 265 -3.63 -3.71 4.52
CA ASP A 265 -4.71 -4.04 3.58
C ASP A 265 -5.22 -5.47 3.78
N LEU A 266 -4.30 -6.43 3.91
CA LEU A 266 -4.66 -7.83 4.13
C LEU A 266 -5.32 -8.07 5.49
N LYS A 267 -4.96 -7.31 6.53
CA LYS A 267 -5.69 -7.33 7.81
C LYS A 267 -7.10 -6.76 7.67
N ALA A 268 -7.26 -5.61 7.00
CA ALA A 268 -8.56 -4.99 6.79
C ALA A 268 -9.49 -5.85 5.91
N LEU A 269 -8.94 -6.50 4.89
CA LEU A 269 -9.64 -7.49 4.06
C LEU A 269 -9.86 -8.83 4.76
N ARG A 270 -9.21 -9.05 5.92
CA ARG A 270 -9.21 -10.30 6.67
C ARG A 270 -8.80 -11.48 5.77
N LEU A 271 -7.70 -11.30 5.03
CA LEU A 271 -7.17 -12.27 4.08
C LEU A 271 -5.77 -12.74 4.46
N ILE A 272 -5.53 -14.03 4.29
CA ILE A 272 -4.21 -14.64 4.36
C ILE A 272 -3.71 -14.86 2.93
N HIS A 273 -2.68 -14.11 2.53
CA HIS A 273 -2.06 -14.21 1.22
C HIS A 273 -0.55 -14.04 1.33
N HIS A 274 0.22 -14.99 0.78
CA HIS A 274 1.69 -15.04 0.97
C HIS A 274 2.49 -14.71 -0.28
N ASN A 275 1.86 -14.61 -1.45
CA ASN A 275 2.53 -14.19 -2.69
C ASN A 275 2.53 -12.65 -2.79
N VAL A 276 3.32 -12.02 -1.93
CA VAL A 276 3.36 -10.56 -1.78
C VAL A 276 4.70 -9.97 -2.18
N ILE A 277 4.65 -8.85 -2.91
CA ILE A 277 5.74 -7.89 -3.10
C ILE A 277 5.34 -6.61 -2.37
N ASP A 278 6.09 -6.24 -1.33
CA ASP A 278 5.78 -5.05 -0.55
C ASP A 278 6.84 -3.95 -0.78
N THR A 279 6.41 -2.83 -1.35
CA THR A 279 7.29 -1.70 -1.65
C THR A 279 7.82 -1.02 -0.38
N SER A 280 7.07 -1.02 0.73
CA SER A 280 7.53 -0.46 2.01
C SER A 280 8.72 -1.26 2.58
N VAL A 281 8.74 -2.57 2.34
CA VAL A 281 9.81 -3.49 2.78
C VAL A 281 10.99 -3.44 1.80
N LEU A 282 10.73 -3.46 0.49
CA LEU A 282 11.80 -3.49 -0.51
C LEU A 282 12.61 -2.20 -0.57
N PHE A 283 11.97 -1.06 -0.29
CA PHE A 283 12.60 0.27 -0.33
C PHE A 283 12.84 0.84 1.07
N MET A 284 13.04 -0.02 2.08
CA MET A 284 13.47 0.44 3.39
C MET A 284 14.75 1.26 3.29
N SER A 285 14.80 2.34 4.07
CA SER A 285 15.97 3.19 4.21
C SER A 285 16.60 2.95 5.60
N VAL A 286 17.89 3.25 5.73
CA VAL A 286 18.59 3.21 7.02
C VAL A 286 18.61 4.63 7.58
N ASP A 287 18.12 4.80 8.80
CA ASP A 287 18.14 6.10 9.45
C ASP A 287 19.51 6.44 10.06
N GLN A 288 19.64 7.62 10.67
CA GLN A 288 20.90 8.09 11.27
C GLN A 288 21.39 7.20 12.43
N ARG A 289 20.54 6.33 12.98
CA ARG A 289 20.85 5.41 14.08
C ARG A 289 21.19 4.02 13.57
N GLY A 290 21.17 3.80 12.25
CA GLY A 290 21.38 2.49 11.66
C GLY A 290 20.13 1.61 11.66
N GLU A 291 18.96 2.13 12.02
CA GLU A 291 17.72 1.35 12.04
C GLU A 291 17.04 1.37 10.67
N PHE A 292 16.56 0.21 10.24
CA PHE A 292 15.76 0.10 9.03
C PHE A 292 14.38 0.74 9.24
N LYS A 293 14.00 1.62 8.32
CA LYS A 293 12.75 2.37 8.36
C LYS A 293 12.01 2.28 7.03
N LYS A 294 10.74 1.90 7.11
CA LYS A 294 9.79 2.01 6.00
C LYS A 294 9.54 3.50 5.69
N LEU A 295 9.74 3.89 4.44
CA LEU A 295 9.35 5.22 3.93
C LEU A 295 7.91 5.18 3.45
N SER A 296 7.18 6.30 3.53
CA SER A 296 5.83 6.39 2.95
C SER A 296 5.86 6.28 1.43
N LEU A 297 4.77 5.80 0.84
CA LEU A 297 4.61 5.74 -0.62
C LEU A 297 4.85 7.10 -1.29
N GLN A 298 4.32 8.20 -0.72
CA GLN A 298 4.60 9.57 -1.18
C GLN A 298 6.10 9.87 -1.27
N ASN A 299 6.87 9.50 -0.25
CA ASN A 299 8.31 9.71 -0.26
C ASN A 299 9.00 8.85 -1.31
N LEU A 300 8.59 7.58 -1.47
CA LEU A 300 9.13 6.70 -2.49
C LEU A 300 8.84 7.24 -3.90
N ALA A 301 7.62 7.72 -4.16
CA ALA A 301 7.23 8.31 -5.43
C ALA A 301 8.09 9.53 -5.78
N VAL A 302 8.32 10.43 -4.82
CA VAL A 302 9.18 11.61 -5.03
C VAL A 302 10.63 11.21 -5.26
N ILE A 303 11.18 10.32 -4.43
CA ILE A 303 12.61 9.94 -4.48
C ILE A 303 12.94 9.16 -5.76
N TYR A 304 12.10 8.19 -6.11
CA TYR A 304 12.42 7.21 -7.16
C TYR A 304 11.73 7.50 -8.50
N LEU A 305 10.51 8.05 -8.47
CA LEU A 305 9.73 8.32 -9.68
C LEU A 305 9.68 9.81 -10.05
N GLN A 306 10.20 10.69 -9.19
CA GLN A 306 10.13 12.15 -9.37
C GLN A 306 8.68 12.63 -9.56
N LYS A 307 7.74 11.97 -8.87
CA LYS A 307 6.29 12.17 -8.99
C LYS A 307 5.69 12.54 -7.64
N GLU A 308 4.81 13.54 -7.63
CA GLU A 308 3.94 13.82 -6.49
C GLU A 308 2.63 13.04 -6.65
N ILE A 309 2.21 12.34 -5.60
CA ILE A 309 0.97 11.55 -5.53
C ILE A 309 0.14 12.03 -4.33
N GLN A 310 -1.15 11.67 -4.28
CA GLN A 310 -2.05 12.02 -3.18
C GLN A 310 -2.11 13.54 -2.93
N THR A 311 -2.07 14.33 -4.00
CA THR A 311 -2.08 15.81 -3.96
C THR A 311 -3.49 16.38 -3.86
N GLN A 312 -4.51 15.55 -4.08
CA GLN A 312 -5.91 15.95 -4.04
C GLN A 312 -6.36 16.25 -2.61
N LYS A 313 -7.22 17.26 -2.45
CA LYS A 313 -7.82 17.61 -1.15
C LYS A 313 -8.96 16.67 -0.76
N THR A 314 -9.44 15.89 -1.71
CA THR A 314 -10.59 14.98 -1.58
C THR A 314 -10.20 13.60 -1.02
N GLY A 315 -8.97 13.42 -0.52
CA GLY A 315 -8.47 12.13 -0.05
C GLY A 315 -7.53 11.45 -1.04
N HIS A 316 -7.07 10.27 -0.67
CA HIS A 316 -6.21 9.43 -1.50
C HIS A 316 -7.05 8.67 -2.55
N SER A 317 -6.33 8.06 -3.50
CA SER A 317 -6.91 7.22 -4.52
C SER A 317 -6.17 5.90 -4.53
N SER A 318 -6.81 4.86 -4.03
CA SER A 318 -6.29 3.49 -4.03
C SER A 318 -5.85 3.00 -5.41
N VAL A 319 -6.46 3.50 -6.50
CA VAL A 319 -5.99 3.24 -7.88
C VAL A 319 -4.64 3.91 -8.16
N GLU A 320 -4.46 5.19 -7.78
CA GLU A 320 -3.19 5.91 -7.94
C GLU A 320 -2.08 5.24 -7.12
N ASP A 321 -2.39 4.88 -5.88
CA ASP A 321 -1.44 4.28 -4.95
C ASP A 321 -1.01 2.89 -5.41
N SER A 322 -1.97 2.04 -5.80
CA SER A 322 -1.68 0.72 -6.38
C SER A 322 -0.80 0.84 -7.63
N MET A 323 -1.11 1.77 -8.54
CA MET A 323 -0.30 1.98 -9.75
C MET A 323 1.10 2.49 -9.44
N THR A 324 1.23 3.36 -8.45
CA THR A 324 2.54 3.88 -8.03
C THR A 324 3.41 2.77 -7.45
N CYS A 325 2.84 1.80 -6.73
CA CYS A 325 3.58 0.61 -6.29
C CYS A 325 4.11 -0.20 -7.48
N LEU A 326 3.31 -0.37 -8.54
CA LEU A 326 3.72 -1.09 -9.75
C LEU A 326 4.85 -0.35 -10.50
N GLU A 327 4.76 0.97 -10.61
CA GLU A 327 5.80 1.84 -11.19
C GLU A 327 7.14 1.68 -10.42
N LEU A 328 7.10 1.68 -9.09
CA LEU A 328 8.28 1.46 -8.24
C LEU A 328 8.92 0.09 -8.48
N ILE A 329 8.11 -0.97 -8.59
CA ILE A 329 8.61 -2.32 -8.88
C ILE A 329 9.21 -2.40 -10.28
N ALA A 330 8.59 -1.79 -11.28
CA ALA A 330 9.14 -1.73 -12.63
C ALA A 330 10.50 -1.02 -12.67
N LEU A 331 10.64 0.10 -11.95
CA LEU A 331 11.92 0.80 -11.82
C LEU A 331 12.96 -0.10 -11.16
N ARG A 332 12.65 -0.71 -10.01
CA ARG A 332 13.59 -1.59 -9.28
C ARG A 332 14.07 -2.74 -10.15
N HIS A 333 13.15 -3.37 -10.89
CA HIS A 333 13.49 -4.45 -11.80
C HIS A 333 14.42 -3.98 -12.91
N SER A 334 14.11 -2.84 -13.54
CA SER A 334 14.94 -2.27 -14.62
C SER A 334 16.38 -1.95 -14.19
N THR A 335 16.59 -1.61 -12.91
CA THR A 335 17.91 -1.34 -12.34
C THR A 335 18.65 -2.63 -11.97
N ALA A 336 17.94 -3.70 -11.63
CA ALA A 336 18.54 -4.98 -11.25
C ALA A 336 18.96 -5.85 -12.45
N VAL A 337 18.32 -5.65 -13.61
CA VAL A 337 18.59 -6.41 -14.85
C VAL A 337 19.66 -5.74 -15.74
N LYS A 338 20.04 -4.49 -15.44
CA LYS A 338 21.15 -3.78 -16.09
C LYS A 338 22.48 -4.10 -15.43
#